data_AF-A0A3D3UUZ6-F1
#
_entry.id   AF-A0A3D3UUZ6-F1
#
_cell.length_a   1.000
_cell.length_b   1.000
_cell.length_c   1.000
_cell.angle_alpha   90.00
_cell.angle_beta   90.00
_cell.angle_gamma   90.00
#
_symmetry.space_group_name_H-M   'P 1'
#
loop_
_entity.id
_entity.type
_entity.pdbx_description
1 polymer ?
#
loop_
_entity_poly.entity_id
_entity_poly.type
_entity_poly.pdbx_seq_one_letter_code
_entity_poly.pdbx_strand_id
1 'polypeptide(L)'
;MSKEKMSLVLMVVLVAIGNVAIGQESLKDVIEEQGFAWMAGQWKATTDNGQDIVLAYQWAVKGHAIVSSFKMGESSSQGMIYYDADQQQVRQFSVDSRGRATKATWEAQDGKAIAKTKMADEYGQTTDVAIAYSKIDSTNMKVEVYGLENGELSDYPWFEIDFKKQKK
;
A
#
# COMPACT_ATOMS: atom_id res chain seq x y z
N MET A 1 -51.59 5.27 -47.93
CA MET A 1 -52.01 6.42 -47.07
C MET A 1 -52.79 5.81 -45.93
N SER A 2 -52.31 5.75 -44.69
CA SER A 2 -51.99 6.89 -43.81
C SER A 2 -50.87 6.49 -42.83
N LYS A 3 -49.97 7.43 -42.54
CA LYS A 3 -48.84 7.30 -41.63
C LYS A 3 -49.32 7.58 -40.20
N GLU A 4 -49.23 6.59 -39.31
CA GLU A 4 -49.42 6.85 -37.88
C GLU A 4 -48.16 7.51 -37.31
N LYS A 5 -48.37 8.64 -36.65
CA LYS A 5 -47.35 9.54 -36.13
C LYS A 5 -46.72 8.90 -34.90
N MET A 6 -45.47 8.44 -35.03
CA MET A 6 -44.65 8.04 -33.89
C MET A 6 -44.26 9.33 -33.14
N SER A 7 -44.94 9.59 -32.02
CA SER A 7 -44.68 10.75 -31.16
C SER A 7 -43.38 10.50 -30.38
N LEU A 8 -42.34 11.26 -30.72
CA LEU A 8 -41.05 11.23 -30.05
C LEU A 8 -41.11 12.14 -28.81
N VAL A 9 -41.25 11.56 -27.62
CA VAL A 9 -41.10 12.31 -26.36
C VAL A 9 -39.61 12.44 -26.06
N LEU A 10 -39.03 13.59 -26.38
CA LEU A 10 -37.66 13.94 -26.01
C LEU A 10 -37.67 14.48 -24.57
N MET A 11 -37.41 13.60 -23.59
CA MET A 11 -37.25 13.98 -22.20
C MET A 11 -35.80 14.43 -21.98
N VAL A 12 -35.56 15.73 -21.98
CA VAL A 12 -34.25 16.31 -21.63
C VAL A 12 -34.08 16.20 -20.12
N VAL A 13 -33.31 15.21 -19.68
CA VAL A 13 -32.83 15.13 -18.29
C VAL A 13 -31.68 16.12 -18.15
N LEU A 14 -31.96 17.27 -17.51
CA LEU A 14 -30.92 18.20 -17.05
C LEU A 14 -30.16 17.52 -15.90
N VAL A 15 -29.04 16.87 -16.20
CA VAL A 15 -28.07 16.49 -15.15
C VAL A 15 -27.38 17.79 -14.74
N ALA A 16 -27.78 18.33 -13.59
CA ALA A 16 -27.02 19.35 -12.90
C ALA A 16 -25.64 18.77 -12.62
N ILE A 17 -24.63 19.20 -13.38
CA ILE A 17 -23.24 18.96 -13.05
C ILE A 17 -22.99 19.82 -11.82
N GLY A 18 -23.29 19.27 -10.64
CA GLY A 18 -22.71 19.77 -9.42
C GLY A 18 -21.21 19.73 -9.63
N ASN A 19 -20.55 20.88 -9.51
CA ASN A 19 -19.10 20.93 -9.41
C ASN A 19 -18.70 20.00 -8.27
N VAL A 20 -18.39 18.74 -8.59
CA VAL A 20 -17.55 17.94 -7.73
C VAL A 20 -16.27 18.73 -7.74
N ALA A 21 -16.03 19.51 -6.69
CA ALA A 21 -14.67 19.82 -6.33
C ALA A 21 -14.01 18.45 -6.25
N ILE A 22 -13.26 18.08 -7.29
CA ILE A 22 -12.39 16.90 -7.24
C ILE A 22 -11.36 17.29 -6.20
N GLY A 23 -11.72 17.10 -4.93
CA GLY A 23 -10.82 17.27 -3.82
C GLY A 23 -9.64 16.37 -4.12
N GLN A 24 -8.44 16.95 -4.09
CA GLN A 24 -7.22 16.18 -4.24
C GLN A 24 -7.29 15.01 -3.27
N GLU A 25 -7.35 13.79 -3.82
CA GLU A 25 -7.50 12.56 -3.03
C GLU A 25 -6.36 12.50 -2.01
N SER A 26 -6.69 12.36 -0.72
CA SER A 26 -5.67 12.26 0.31
C SER A 26 -5.22 10.81 0.47
N LEU A 27 -4.02 10.57 0.99
CA LEU A 27 -3.58 9.21 1.32
C LEU A 27 -4.58 8.51 2.23
N LYS A 28 -5.20 9.24 3.16
CA LYS A 28 -6.23 8.70 4.07
C LYS A 28 -7.45 8.21 3.31
N ASP A 29 -7.91 8.96 2.32
CA ASP A 29 -9.08 8.57 1.53
C ASP A 29 -8.77 7.30 0.75
N VAL A 30 -7.61 7.24 0.08
CA VAL A 30 -7.15 6.05 -0.67
C VAL A 30 -7.13 4.81 0.22
N ILE A 31 -6.47 4.89 1.39
CA ILE A 31 -6.33 3.71 2.27
C ILE A 31 -7.65 3.33 2.96
N GLU A 32 -8.57 4.26 3.15
CA GLU A 32 -9.89 3.97 3.73
C GLU A 32 -10.81 3.33 2.68
N GLU A 33 -10.83 3.86 1.45
CA GLU A 33 -11.56 3.29 0.32
C GLU A 33 -11.09 1.88 -0.02
N GLN A 34 -9.77 1.66 -0.02
CA GLN A 34 -9.18 0.34 -0.29
C GLN A 34 -9.16 -0.58 0.94
N GLY A 35 -9.62 -0.12 2.11
CA GLY A 35 -9.77 -0.95 3.30
C GLY A 35 -8.46 -1.29 4.03
N PHE A 36 -7.39 -0.50 3.88
CA PHE A 36 -6.06 -0.73 4.48
C PHE A 36 -5.74 0.11 5.71
N ALA A 37 -6.69 0.90 6.21
CA ALA A 37 -6.51 1.68 7.45
C ALA A 37 -6.07 0.85 8.68
N TRP A 38 -6.31 -0.47 8.67
CA TRP A 38 -5.88 -1.39 9.73
C TRP A 38 -4.36 -1.46 9.91
N MET A 39 -3.57 -1.19 8.86
CA MET A 39 -2.10 -1.25 8.88
C MET A 39 -1.49 -0.25 9.86
N ALA A 40 -2.18 0.85 10.15
CA ALA A 40 -1.71 1.86 11.10
C ALA A 40 -1.49 1.24 12.50
N GLY A 41 -0.32 1.50 13.07
CA GLY A 41 0.11 0.96 14.36
C GLY A 41 1.51 0.36 14.30
N GLN A 42 1.89 -0.26 15.42
CA GLN A 42 3.14 -1.02 15.54
C GLN A 42 2.81 -2.52 15.54
N TRP A 43 3.65 -3.28 14.88
CA TRP A 43 3.50 -4.69 14.63
C TRP A 43 4.82 -5.39 14.95
N LYS A 44 4.74 -6.56 15.57
CA LYS A 44 5.91 -7.35 15.94
C LYS A 44 5.73 -8.80 15.52
N ALA A 45 6.77 -9.37 14.95
CA ALA A 45 6.92 -10.79 14.74
C ALA A 45 8.24 -11.25 15.34
N THR A 46 8.38 -12.56 15.53
CA THR A 46 9.62 -13.19 15.96
C THR A 46 9.89 -14.32 14.99
N THR A 47 11.09 -14.35 14.40
CA THR A 47 11.54 -15.38 13.48
C THR A 47 11.87 -16.69 14.21
N ASP A 48 12.04 -17.78 13.47
CA ASP A 48 12.37 -19.10 14.03
C ASP A 48 13.70 -19.12 14.82
N ASN A 49 14.65 -18.24 14.48
CA ASN A 49 15.90 -18.07 15.20
C ASN A 49 15.79 -17.12 16.42
N GLY A 50 14.58 -16.69 16.80
CA GLY A 50 14.32 -15.86 17.97
C GLY A 50 14.57 -14.36 17.77
N GLN A 51 14.78 -13.91 16.54
CA GLN A 51 15.00 -12.49 16.25
C GLN A 51 13.68 -11.74 16.07
N ASP A 52 13.55 -10.61 16.75
CA ASP A 52 12.37 -9.77 16.62
C ASP A 52 12.42 -8.91 15.35
N ILE A 53 11.28 -8.85 14.66
CA ILE A 53 11.01 -7.92 13.57
C ILE A 53 9.93 -6.95 14.03
N VAL A 54 10.17 -5.65 13.90
CA VAL A 54 9.21 -4.60 14.23
C VAL A 54 8.91 -3.77 12.99
N LEU A 55 7.62 -3.64 12.68
CA LEU A 55 7.09 -2.72 11.68
C LEU A 55 6.24 -1.66 12.38
N ALA A 56 6.33 -0.40 11.95
CA ALA A 56 5.47 0.66 12.45
C ALA A 56 5.01 1.57 11.31
N TYR A 57 3.72 1.88 11.30
CA TYR A 57 3.08 2.80 10.37
C TYR A 57 2.33 3.85 11.16
N GLN A 58 2.80 5.10 11.10
CA GLN A 58 2.28 6.20 11.90
C GLN A 58 2.07 7.44 11.04
N TRP A 59 0.93 8.10 11.19
CA TRP A 59 0.69 9.39 10.54
C TRP A 59 1.73 10.42 10.97
N ALA A 60 2.45 10.98 10.00
CA ALA A 60 3.36 12.11 10.21
C ALA A 60 2.71 13.42 9.76
N VAL A 61 2.01 13.40 8.62
CA VAL A 61 1.10 14.47 8.20
C VAL A 61 -0.28 13.87 8.15
N LYS A 62 -1.15 14.29 9.08
CA LYS A 62 -2.49 13.73 9.21
C LYS A 62 -3.22 13.79 7.87
N GLY A 63 -3.64 12.63 7.36
CA GLY A 63 -4.34 12.54 6.08
C GLY A 63 -3.45 12.33 4.85
N HIS A 64 -2.18 12.72 4.90
CA HIS A 64 -1.37 12.89 3.70
C HIS A 64 -0.08 12.08 3.70
N ALA A 65 0.49 11.76 4.86
CA ALA A 65 1.75 11.04 4.91
C ALA A 65 1.89 10.16 6.16
N ILE A 66 2.39 8.94 5.94
CA ILE A 66 2.66 7.94 6.97
C ILE A 66 4.17 7.71 7.02
N VAL A 67 4.76 7.81 8.21
CA VAL A 67 6.10 7.27 8.45
C VAL A 67 6.02 5.75 8.59
N SER A 68 6.76 5.05 7.74
CA SER A 68 7.00 3.61 7.83
C SER A 68 8.35 3.37 8.51
N SER A 69 8.41 2.50 9.51
CA SER A 69 9.67 2.08 10.15
C SER A 69 9.79 0.56 10.20
N PHE A 70 10.99 0.05 9.98
CA PHE A 70 11.35 -1.35 10.10
C PHE A 70 12.59 -1.49 10.99
N LYS A 71 12.60 -2.53 11.83
CA LYS A 71 13.77 -2.93 12.62
C LYS A 71 13.85 -4.45 12.75
N MET A 72 15.04 -4.99 12.54
CA MET A 72 15.38 -6.41 12.74
C MET A 72 16.88 -6.51 13.09
N GLY A 73 17.20 -6.78 14.36
CA GLY A 73 18.59 -6.71 14.84
C GLY A 73 19.22 -5.33 14.59
N GLU A 74 20.40 -5.32 13.96
CA GLU A 74 21.13 -4.10 13.55
C GLU A 74 20.59 -3.47 12.25
N SER A 75 19.75 -4.20 11.50
CA SER A 75 19.12 -3.69 10.29
C SER A 75 17.90 -2.85 10.66
N SER A 76 17.80 -1.65 10.11
CA SER A 76 16.61 -0.81 10.24
C SER A 76 16.40 0.03 8.99
N SER A 77 15.18 0.51 8.80
CA SER A 77 14.88 1.52 7.79
C SER A 77 13.73 2.40 8.24
N GLN A 78 13.70 3.61 7.71
CA GLN A 78 12.59 4.54 7.88
C GLN A 78 12.25 5.19 6.55
N GLY A 79 10.98 5.46 6.33
CA GLY A 79 10.50 6.11 5.11
C GLY A 79 9.19 6.83 5.30
N MET A 80 8.75 7.44 4.21
CA MET A 80 7.48 8.15 4.11
C MET A 80 6.65 7.53 2.99
N ILE A 81 5.44 7.12 3.32
CA ILE A 81 4.38 6.71 2.38
C ILE A 81 3.47 7.92 2.20
N TYR A 82 3.18 8.27 0.95
CA TYR A 82 2.35 9.43 0.58
C TYR A 82 1.57 9.12 -0.70
N TYR A 83 0.45 9.81 -0.89
CA TYR A 83 -0.24 9.81 -2.18
C TYR A 83 0.35 10.92 -3.07
N ASP A 84 0.93 10.54 -4.21
CA ASP A 84 1.32 11.47 -5.24
C ASP A 84 0.11 11.79 -6.12
N ALA A 85 -0.43 13.00 -5.97
CA ALA A 85 -1.58 13.45 -6.75
C ALA A 85 -1.26 13.64 -8.24
N ASP A 86 -0.01 13.95 -8.60
CA ASP A 86 0.37 14.15 -10.01
C ASP A 86 0.42 12.83 -10.78
N GLN A 87 0.78 11.75 -10.08
CA GLN A 87 0.83 10.40 -10.66
C GLN A 87 -0.38 9.53 -10.31
N GLN A 88 -1.27 10.03 -9.44
CA GLN A 88 -2.43 9.32 -8.89
C GLN A 88 -2.05 7.96 -8.28
N GLN A 89 -0.97 7.93 -7.50
CA GLN A 89 -0.40 6.69 -6.96
C GLN A 89 0.09 6.88 -5.52
N VAL A 90 -0.07 5.83 -4.71
CA VAL A 90 0.58 5.77 -3.40
C VAL A 90 2.05 5.36 -3.60
N ARG A 91 2.96 6.19 -3.10
CA ARG A 91 4.40 5.99 -3.24
C ARG A 91 5.09 6.03 -1.89
N GLN A 92 6.28 5.45 -1.85
CA GLN A 92 7.13 5.45 -0.68
C GLN A 92 8.56 5.79 -1.06
N PHE A 93 9.23 6.50 -0.17
CA PHE A 93 10.67 6.66 -0.15
C PHE A 93 11.22 6.25 1.21
N SER A 94 12.27 5.44 1.23
CA SER A 94 12.89 4.92 2.46
C SER A 94 14.40 5.00 2.41
N VAL A 95 15.02 5.10 3.58
CA VAL A 95 16.48 4.98 3.78
C VAL A 95 16.75 3.92 4.84
N ASP A 96 17.69 3.01 4.57
CA ASP A 96 18.09 1.97 5.51
C ASP A 96 19.30 2.36 6.38
N SER A 97 19.64 1.54 7.38
CA SER A 97 20.77 1.76 8.28
C SER A 97 22.15 1.73 7.62
N ARG A 98 22.22 1.37 6.34
CA ARG A 98 23.43 1.43 5.50
C ARG A 98 23.43 2.68 4.60
N GLY A 99 22.46 3.58 4.75
CA GLY A 99 22.31 4.79 3.96
C GLY A 99 21.79 4.56 2.54
N ARG A 100 21.29 3.36 2.22
CA ARG A 100 20.74 3.04 0.90
C ARG A 100 19.30 3.56 0.82
N ALA A 101 19.01 4.26 -0.27
CA ALA A 101 17.67 4.77 -0.54
C ALA A 101 16.89 3.83 -1.46
N THR A 102 15.63 3.57 -1.12
CA THR A 102 14.71 2.76 -1.94
C THR A 102 13.40 3.50 -2.16
N LYS A 103 12.75 3.20 -3.28
CA LYS A 103 11.42 3.69 -3.64
C LYS A 103 10.49 2.51 -3.78
N ALA A 104 9.24 2.68 -3.36
CA ALA A 104 8.18 1.72 -3.62
C ALA A 104 6.94 2.39 -4.19
N THR A 105 6.19 1.65 -5.00
CA THR A 105 4.82 1.98 -5.39
C THR A 105 3.88 1.00 -4.71
N TRP A 106 2.74 1.51 -4.26
CA TRP A 106 1.74 0.73 -3.53
C TRP A 106 0.48 0.57 -4.37
N GLU A 107 -0.07 -0.64 -4.35
CA GLU A 107 -1.33 -0.97 -5.02
C GLU A 107 -2.20 -1.87 -4.13
N ALA A 108 -3.50 -1.84 -4.38
CA ALA A 108 -4.46 -2.79 -3.84
C ALA A 108 -4.68 -3.91 -4.86
N GLN A 109 -4.42 -5.15 -4.49
CA GLN A 109 -4.73 -6.28 -5.35
C GLN A 109 -5.18 -7.46 -4.50
N ASP A 110 -6.29 -8.10 -4.89
CA ASP A 110 -6.83 -9.31 -4.25
C ASP A 110 -7.01 -9.18 -2.72
N GLY A 111 -7.40 -7.98 -2.26
CA GLY A 111 -7.58 -7.67 -0.84
C GLY A 111 -6.28 -7.49 -0.05
N LYS A 112 -5.13 -7.48 -0.72
CA LYS A 112 -3.80 -7.23 -0.15
C LYS A 112 -3.32 -5.83 -0.52
N ALA A 113 -2.62 -5.17 0.40
CA ALA A 113 -1.82 -4.00 0.07
C ALA A 113 -0.45 -4.50 -0.40
N ILE A 114 0.00 -4.10 -1.58
CA ILE A 114 1.24 -4.60 -2.17
C ILE A 114 2.19 -3.44 -2.42
N ALA A 115 3.37 -3.48 -1.80
CA ALA A 115 4.46 -2.55 -2.05
C ALA A 115 5.47 -3.17 -3.01
N LYS A 116 5.53 -2.68 -4.25
CA LYS A 116 6.53 -3.07 -5.25
C LYS A 116 7.77 -2.21 -5.08
N THR A 117 8.92 -2.83 -4.82
CA THR A 117 10.18 -2.15 -4.46
C THR A 117 11.40 -2.94 -4.93
N LYS A 118 12.59 -2.43 -4.61
CA LYS A 118 13.85 -3.17 -4.76
C LYS A 118 14.38 -3.61 -3.41
N MET A 119 14.84 -4.85 -3.33
CA MET A 119 15.58 -5.37 -2.19
C MET A 119 17.04 -5.57 -2.59
N ALA A 120 17.95 -5.04 -1.79
CA ALA A 120 19.39 -5.21 -2.01
C ALA A 120 19.95 -6.26 -1.05
N ASP A 121 20.69 -7.22 -1.57
CA ASP A 121 21.39 -8.24 -0.78
C ASP A 121 22.61 -7.65 -0.01
N GLU A 122 23.42 -8.54 0.58
CA GLU A 122 24.65 -8.15 1.29
C GLU A 122 25.77 -7.66 0.37
N TYR A 123 25.73 -8.02 -0.91
CA TYR A 123 26.68 -7.59 -1.95
C TYR A 123 26.21 -6.34 -2.71
N GLY A 124 25.02 -5.85 -2.39
CA GLY A 124 24.42 -4.67 -3.04
C GLY A 124 23.71 -4.99 -4.35
N GLN A 125 23.54 -6.27 -4.73
CA GLN A 125 22.75 -6.64 -5.88
C GLN A 125 21.27 -6.43 -5.57
N THR A 126 20.57 -5.73 -6.46
CA THR A 126 19.17 -5.39 -6.28
C THR A 126 18.27 -6.34 -7.07
N THR A 127 17.25 -6.87 -6.41
CA THR A 127 16.18 -7.63 -7.04
C THR A 127 14.85 -6.90 -6.85
N ASP A 128 14.01 -6.92 -7.87
CA ASP A 128 12.65 -6.40 -7.79
C ASP A 128 11.80 -7.37 -6.97
N VAL A 129 11.09 -6.84 -5.98
CA VAL A 129 10.27 -7.61 -5.05
C VAL A 129 8.94 -6.91 -4.79
N ALA A 130 7.95 -7.69 -4.37
CA ALA A 130 6.69 -7.19 -3.85
C ALA A 130 6.50 -7.65 -2.41
N ILE A 131 6.13 -6.72 -1.54
CA ILE A 131 5.79 -6.99 -0.15
C ILE A 131 4.27 -6.88 -0.03
N ALA A 132 3.60 -8.02 0.14
CA ALA A 132 2.16 -8.10 0.28
C ALA A 132 1.75 -8.14 1.76
N TYR A 133 0.78 -7.31 2.13
CA TYR A 133 0.24 -7.20 3.48
C TYR A 133 -1.22 -7.65 3.48
N SER A 134 -1.53 -8.67 4.27
CA SER A 134 -2.86 -9.24 4.40
C SER A 134 -3.38 -9.09 5.84
N LYS A 135 -4.62 -8.63 5.99
CA LYS A 135 -5.29 -8.62 7.30
C LYS A 135 -5.77 -10.03 7.63
N ILE A 136 -5.33 -10.59 8.76
CA ILE A 136 -5.91 -11.83 9.29
C ILE A 136 -7.09 -11.46 10.21
N ASP A 137 -6.84 -10.57 11.18
CA ASP A 137 -7.86 -10.04 12.08
C ASP A 137 -7.47 -8.62 12.59
N SER A 138 -8.10 -8.15 13.67
CA SER A 138 -7.82 -6.81 14.23
C SER A 138 -6.43 -6.66 14.89
N THR A 139 -5.80 -7.79 15.22
CA THR A 139 -4.55 -7.90 15.96
C THR A 139 -3.47 -8.68 15.23
N ASN A 140 -3.78 -9.34 14.12
CA ASN A 140 -2.83 -10.14 13.34
C ASN A 140 -2.83 -9.72 11.88
N MET A 141 -1.64 -9.63 11.28
CA MET A 141 -1.44 -9.45 9.85
C MET A 141 -0.41 -10.44 9.33
N LYS A 142 -0.54 -10.86 8.07
CA LYS A 142 0.46 -11.64 7.35
C LYS A 142 1.24 -10.72 6.42
N VAL A 143 2.55 -10.91 6.37
CA VAL A 143 3.43 -10.26 5.39
C VAL A 143 4.10 -11.34 4.57
N GLU A 144 3.99 -11.22 3.26
CA GLU A 144 4.59 -12.12 2.27
C GLU A 144 5.51 -11.31 1.36
N VAL A 145 6.71 -11.82 1.08
CA VAL A 145 7.67 -11.22 0.14
C VAL A 145 7.77 -12.12 -1.08
N TYR A 146 7.45 -11.58 -2.24
CA TYR A 146 7.52 -12.26 -3.53
C TYR A 146 8.64 -11.67 -4.38
N GLY A 147 9.23 -12.50 -5.24
CA GLY A 147 9.98 -12.00 -6.38
C GLY A 147 9.04 -11.36 -7.39
N LEU A 148 9.56 -10.41 -8.18
CA LEU A 148 8.86 -9.87 -9.33
C LEU A 148 9.48 -10.39 -10.63
N GLU A 149 8.67 -11.06 -11.44
CA GLU A 149 9.02 -11.53 -12.78
C GLU A 149 8.14 -10.77 -13.78
N ASN A 150 8.74 -9.90 -14.60
CA ASN A 150 8.02 -9.02 -15.53
C ASN A 150 6.93 -8.15 -14.87
N GLY A 151 7.09 -7.80 -13.59
CA GLY A 151 6.13 -6.98 -12.83
C GLY A 151 4.99 -7.77 -12.19
N GLU A 152 4.94 -9.09 -12.41
CA GLU A 152 4.02 -10.02 -11.78
C GLU A 152 4.68 -10.71 -10.57
N LEU A 153 3.86 -11.10 -9.60
CA LEU A 153 4.29 -11.84 -8.42
C LEU A 153 4.75 -13.24 -8.84
N SER A 154 5.87 -13.71 -8.28
CA SER A 154 6.24 -15.13 -8.37
C SER A 154 5.16 -16.03 -7.78
N ASP A 155 5.04 -17.27 -8.27
CA ASP A 155 4.02 -18.25 -7.83
C ASP A 155 4.02 -18.49 -6.31
N TYR A 156 5.19 -18.39 -5.68
CA TYR A 156 5.38 -18.61 -4.25
C TYR A 156 6.14 -17.45 -3.60
N PRO A 157 5.81 -17.08 -2.35
CA PRO A 157 6.58 -16.11 -1.60
C PRO A 157 7.94 -16.70 -1.21
N TRP A 158 8.97 -15.87 -1.22
CA TRP A 158 10.30 -16.19 -0.68
C TRP A 158 10.29 -16.20 0.85
N PHE A 159 9.47 -15.34 1.44
CA PHE A 159 9.31 -15.21 2.89
C PHE A 159 7.85 -14.96 3.23
N GLU A 160 7.39 -15.58 4.31
CA GLU A 160 6.09 -15.30 4.92
C GLU A 160 6.29 -15.19 6.42
N ILE A 161 5.64 -14.20 7.05
CA ILE A 161 5.66 -14.05 8.50
C ILE A 161 4.38 -13.39 9.02
N ASP A 162 3.88 -13.90 10.14
CA ASP A 162 2.72 -13.34 10.83
C ASP A 162 3.15 -12.37 11.93
N PHE A 163 2.61 -11.17 11.88
CA PHE A 163 2.84 -10.10 12.84
C PHE A 163 1.66 -9.90 13.76
N LYS A 164 1.97 -9.60 15.03
CA LYS A 164 1.00 -9.21 16.05
C LYS A 164 1.04 -7.72 16.31
N LYS A 165 -0.13 -7.09 16.36
CA LYS A 165 -0.28 -5.67 16.70
C LYS A 165 0.14 -5.44 18.15
N GLN A 166 0.96 -4.44 18.37
CA GLN A 166 1.42 -4.05 19.69
C GLN A 166 0.42 -3.11 20.33
N LYS A 167 0.09 -3.35 21.60
CA LYS A 167 -0.68 -2.40 22.40
C LYS A 167 0.19 -1.16 22.62
N LYS A 168 -0.41 0.02 22.46
CA LYS A 168 0.22 1.28 22.89
C LYS A 168 0.33 1.32 24.41
#